data_AF-A0A5B0RLV9-F1
#
_entry.id   AF-A0A5B0RLV9-F1
#
_cell.length_a   1.000
_cell.length_b   1.000
_cell.length_c   1.000
_cell.angle_alpha   90.00
_cell.angle_beta   90.00
_cell.angle_gamma   90.00
#
_symmetry.space_group_name_H-M   'P 1'
#
loop_
_entity.id
_entity.type
_entity.pdbx_description
1 polymer ?
#
loop_
_entity_poly.entity_id
_entity_poly.type
_entity_poly.pdbx_seq_one_letter_code
_entity_poly.pdbx_strand_id
1 'polypeptide(L)'
;MFKQISQIQANLRLTFSQIVQTLNEIFPGKIPEPCQRNDQHFNEFKIYRLHRFNDSLRGNIQARLRLLFEDSITFIDNFKLSTARRSDENEFAYLKIDEEIQLTIRYLKGSELSLIWELWKDLIKMSHYELGCLLDQMDPLRPLNQESKSLLSQPSIQLGRSILPIFKLSRLFFKKLYRQNVNKQGTELFTEMCSNQLFFLHKSMDNMRGEISDLLMYVLDANRPAPGATSSAIIQALNKLIKLFQSYLSPINLYVLPNMFPNRTDLSRQTYLRHWFVTWTTSFFVASHNAIQAAESFADT
;
A
#
# COMPACT_ATOMS: atom_id res chain seq x y z
N MET A 1 7.40 35.38 12.45
CA MET A 1 7.65 34.23 11.54
C MET A 1 8.88 33.42 11.96
N PHE A 2 10.13 33.90 11.81
CA PHE A 2 11.34 33.11 12.14
C PHE A 2 11.42 32.59 13.59
N LYS A 3 11.00 33.39 14.58
CA LYS A 3 10.93 32.94 15.98
C LYS A 3 9.96 31.76 16.20
N GLN A 4 8.83 31.75 15.50
CA GLN A 4 7.84 30.66 15.58
C GLN A 4 8.38 29.39 14.92
N ILE A 5 9.01 29.51 13.74
CA ILE A 5 9.64 28.38 13.03
C ILE A 5 10.72 27.75 13.90
N SER A 6 11.61 28.57 14.47
CA SER A 6 12.68 28.09 15.35
C SER A 6 12.13 27.39 16.60
N GLN A 7 11.06 27.92 17.21
CA GLN A 7 10.41 27.26 18.34
C GLN A 7 9.80 25.91 17.97
N ILE A 8 9.13 25.81 16.81
CA ILE A 8 8.55 24.55 16.33
C ILE A 8 9.67 23.52 16.07
N GLN A 9 10.76 23.93 15.42
CA GLN A 9 11.91 23.06 15.18
C GLN A 9 12.57 22.56 16.48
N ALA A 10 12.74 23.44 17.46
CA ALA A 10 13.28 23.07 18.77
C ALA A 10 12.36 22.08 19.50
N ASN A 11 11.06 22.34 19.52
CA ASN A 11 10.06 21.46 20.14
C ASN A 11 10.00 20.10 19.47
N LEU A 12 10.00 20.05 18.13
CA LEU A 12 10.05 18.80 17.38
C LEU A 12 11.33 18.03 17.73
N ARG A 13 12.51 18.66 17.65
CA ARG A 13 13.77 18.01 17.97
C ARG A 13 13.77 17.40 19.37
N LEU A 14 13.34 18.15 20.37
CA LEU A 14 13.23 17.68 21.75
C LEU A 14 12.28 16.47 21.86
N THR A 15 11.09 16.58 21.27
CA THR A 15 10.07 15.52 21.31
C THR A 15 10.56 14.23 20.65
N PHE A 16 11.16 14.34 19.45
CA PHE A 16 11.75 13.20 18.75
C PHE A 16 12.90 12.57 19.54
N SER A 17 13.80 13.37 20.10
CA SER A 17 14.91 12.86 20.92
C SER A 17 14.42 12.12 22.16
N GLN A 18 13.40 12.65 22.86
CA GLN A 18 12.79 11.99 24.01
C GLN A 18 12.15 10.65 23.62
N ILE A 19 11.34 10.63 22.56
CA ILE A 19 10.70 9.39 22.08
C ILE A 19 11.76 8.33 21.71
N VAL A 20 12.79 8.74 20.97
CA VAL A 20 13.91 7.86 20.59
C VAL A 20 14.65 7.31 21.80
N GLN A 21 14.90 8.15 22.80
CA GLN A 21 15.53 7.73 24.04
C GLN A 21 14.66 6.73 24.79
N THR A 22 13.38 7.02 25.00
CA THR A 22 12.44 6.10 25.66
C THR A 22 12.34 4.77 24.91
N LEU A 23 12.32 4.77 23.58
CA LEU A 23 12.36 3.54 22.81
C LEU A 23 13.63 2.72 23.05
N ASN A 24 14.80 3.37 23.11
CA ASN A 24 16.06 2.71 23.38
C ASN A 24 16.11 2.13 24.81
N GLU A 25 15.43 2.76 25.77
CA GLU A 25 15.31 2.28 27.15
C GLU A 25 14.41 1.02 27.23
N ILE A 26 13.30 0.98 26.49
CA ILE A 26 12.40 -0.18 26.46
C ILE A 26 13.02 -1.35 25.67
N PHE A 27 13.65 -1.06 24.53
CA PHE A 27 14.32 -2.05 23.69
C PHE A 27 15.78 -1.61 23.44
N PRO A 28 16.73 -2.06 24.27
CA PRO A 28 18.13 -1.77 24.07
C PRO A 28 18.64 -2.51 22.83
N GLY A 29 18.73 -1.79 21.71
CA GLY A 29 19.24 -2.30 20.44
C GLY A 29 18.28 -2.11 19.27
N LYS A 30 18.55 -2.81 18.16
CA LYS A 30 17.69 -2.77 16.98
C LYS A 30 16.43 -3.59 17.26
N ILE A 31 15.26 -2.98 17.07
CA ILE A 31 13.99 -3.70 17.15
C ILE A 31 13.97 -4.79 16.06
N PRO A 32 13.84 -6.08 16.43
CA PRO A 32 13.85 -7.18 15.45
C PRO A 32 12.64 -7.10 14.52
N GLU A 33 12.75 -7.77 13.36
CA GLU A 33 11.59 -7.97 12.48
C GLU A 33 10.51 -8.78 13.24
N PRO A 34 9.21 -8.51 13.02
CA PRO A 34 8.13 -9.08 13.83
C PRO A 34 7.85 -10.54 13.48
N CYS A 35 8.75 -11.45 13.86
CA CYS A 35 8.65 -12.88 13.60
C CYS A 35 8.04 -13.68 14.76
N GLN A 36 7.75 -13.00 15.87
CA GLN A 36 7.23 -13.56 17.12
C GLN A 36 5.81 -14.11 16.91
N ARG A 37 5.59 -15.33 17.40
CA ARG A 37 4.34 -16.09 17.21
C ARG A 37 3.52 -16.29 18.49
N ASN A 38 4.04 -15.84 19.62
CA ASN A 38 3.55 -16.12 20.97
C ASN A 38 3.37 -14.83 21.81
N ASP A 39 3.20 -13.67 21.16
CA ASP A 39 3.06 -12.36 21.80
C ASP A 39 1.63 -11.78 21.70
N GLN A 40 0.63 -12.62 21.42
CA GLN A 40 -0.77 -12.21 21.25
C GLN A 40 -1.29 -11.35 22.41
N HIS A 41 -0.84 -11.64 23.63
CA HIS A 41 -1.30 -11.01 24.87
C HIS A 41 -0.50 -9.75 25.26
N PHE A 42 0.52 -9.37 24.49
CA PHE A 42 1.36 -8.22 24.81
C PHE A 42 0.77 -6.87 24.37
N ASN A 43 -0.40 -6.85 23.73
CA ASN A 43 -1.16 -5.64 23.40
C ASN A 43 -0.27 -4.55 22.75
N GLU A 44 -0.04 -3.43 23.44
CA GLU A 44 0.80 -2.31 22.99
C GLU A 44 2.27 -2.70 22.75
N PHE A 45 2.75 -3.70 23.49
CA PHE A 45 4.12 -4.19 23.46
C PHE A 45 4.35 -5.33 22.48
N LYS A 46 3.34 -5.69 21.66
CA LYS A 46 3.58 -6.55 20.50
C LYS A 46 4.69 -5.97 19.65
N ILE A 47 5.67 -6.81 19.33
CA ILE A 47 6.87 -6.37 18.60
C ILE A 47 6.51 -5.78 17.24
N TYR A 48 5.43 -6.21 16.60
CA TYR A 48 4.89 -5.61 15.38
C TYR A 48 4.63 -4.11 15.54
N ARG A 49 3.96 -3.69 16.61
CA ARG A 49 3.61 -2.28 16.83
C ARG A 49 4.87 -1.45 17.03
N LEU A 50 5.77 -1.95 17.87
CA LEU A 50 7.03 -1.27 18.18
C LEU A 50 7.95 -1.19 16.97
N HIS A 51 8.05 -2.26 16.18
CA HIS A 51 8.81 -2.30 14.94
C HIS A 51 8.27 -1.28 13.94
N ARG A 52 6.96 -1.28 13.68
CA ARG A 52 6.33 -0.33 12.75
C ARG A 52 6.42 1.12 13.23
N PHE A 53 6.25 1.35 14.53
CA PHE A 53 6.44 2.66 15.13
C PHE A 53 7.88 3.15 14.94
N ASN A 54 8.87 2.31 15.22
CA ASN A 54 10.28 2.65 15.06
C ASN A 54 10.66 2.90 13.60
N ASP A 55 10.18 2.06 12.67
CA ASP A 55 10.41 2.22 11.24
C ASP A 55 9.81 3.53 10.72
N SER A 56 8.59 3.85 11.15
CA SER A 56 7.94 5.11 10.76
C SER A 56 8.65 6.32 11.38
N LEU A 57 9.05 6.24 12.65
CA LEU A 57 9.74 7.32 13.36
C LEU A 57 11.14 7.61 12.79
N ARG A 58 11.99 6.57 12.69
CA ARG A 58 13.40 6.71 12.29
C ARG A 58 13.62 6.64 10.78
N GLY A 59 12.68 6.04 10.04
CA GLY A 59 12.71 6.00 8.59
C GLY A 59 11.87 7.13 8.00
N ASN A 60 10.56 6.95 7.97
CA ASN A 60 9.65 7.79 7.19
C ASN A 60 9.64 9.25 7.65
N ILE A 61 9.40 9.51 8.95
CA ILE A 61 9.33 10.88 9.45
C ILE A 61 10.69 11.56 9.33
N GLN A 62 11.77 10.88 9.71
CA GLN A 62 13.11 11.45 9.61
C GLN A 62 13.47 11.82 8.16
N ALA A 63 13.15 10.96 7.19
CA ALA A 63 13.36 11.25 5.76
C ALA A 63 12.53 12.44 5.29
N ARG A 64 11.24 12.50 5.66
CA ARG A 64 10.35 13.61 5.26
C ARG A 64 10.70 14.93 5.92
N LEU A 65 11.14 14.91 7.18
CA LEU A 65 11.67 16.11 7.86
C LEU A 65 12.94 16.61 7.16
N ARG A 66 13.83 15.70 6.75
CA ARG A 66 15.03 16.08 5.99
C ARG A 66 14.63 16.78 4.68
N LEU A 67 13.76 16.17 3.88
CA LEU A 67 13.28 16.77 2.62
C LEU A 67 12.60 18.13 2.88
N LEU A 68 11.74 18.22 3.90
CA LEU A 68 11.10 19.47 4.29
C LEU A 68 12.11 20.57 4.59
N PHE A 69 13.18 20.25 5.33
CA PHE A 69 14.21 21.23 5.65
C PHE A 69 15.06 21.60 4.43
N GLU A 70 15.42 20.63 3.58
CA GLU A 70 16.16 20.87 2.33
C GLU A 70 15.38 21.77 1.36
N ASP A 71 14.09 21.48 1.15
CA ASP A 71 13.20 22.31 0.35
C ASP A 71 13.00 23.69 0.97
N SER A 72 12.89 23.77 2.31
CA SER A 72 12.74 25.06 3.01
C SER A 72 13.96 25.94 2.83
N ILE A 73 15.17 25.37 2.88
CA ILE A 73 16.42 26.08 2.61
C ILE A 73 16.44 26.57 1.17
N THR A 74 16.14 25.69 0.21
CA THR A 74 16.09 26.00 -1.22
C THR A 74 15.08 27.12 -1.50
N PHE A 75 13.89 27.05 -0.91
CA PHE A 75 12.86 28.07 -1.02
C PHE A 75 13.34 29.42 -0.46
N ILE A 76 13.94 29.44 0.73
CA ILE A 76 14.49 30.66 1.35
C ILE A 76 15.60 31.27 0.49
N ASP A 77 16.48 30.45 -0.07
CA ASP A 77 17.57 30.91 -0.94
C ASP A 77 17.05 31.45 -2.27
N ASN A 78 16.05 30.80 -2.87
CA ASN A 78 15.35 31.29 -4.05
C ASN A 78 14.60 32.60 -3.78
N PHE A 79 14.07 32.79 -2.56
CA PHE A 79 13.43 34.04 -2.14
C PHE A 79 14.39 35.24 -2.12
N LYS A 80 15.71 35.00 -2.04
CA LYS A 80 16.75 36.04 -2.13
C LYS A 80 17.02 36.47 -3.59
N LEU A 81 16.49 35.76 -4.59
CA LEU A 81 16.64 36.04 -6.02
C LEU A 81 15.38 36.74 -6.58
N SER A 82 15.52 37.59 -7.62
CA SER A 82 14.45 38.50 -8.07
C SER A 82 13.14 37.80 -8.48
N THR A 83 12.03 38.55 -8.37
CA THR A 83 10.62 38.13 -8.48
C THR A 83 10.17 37.44 -9.77
N ALA A 84 11.00 37.34 -10.80
CA ALA A 84 10.59 36.90 -12.15
C ALA A 84 10.42 35.36 -12.32
N ARG A 85 10.71 34.54 -11.30
CA ARG A 85 10.60 33.07 -11.35
C ARG A 85 9.91 32.45 -10.14
N ARG A 86 8.91 33.12 -9.56
CA ARG A 86 8.12 32.49 -8.49
C ARG A 86 7.21 31.43 -9.11
N SER A 87 7.55 30.15 -8.93
CA SER A 87 6.57 29.09 -9.07
C SER A 87 5.65 29.13 -7.86
N ASP A 88 4.38 29.47 -8.07
CA ASP A 88 3.34 29.55 -7.03
C ASP A 88 2.83 28.17 -6.56
N GLU A 89 3.57 27.10 -6.81
CA GLU A 89 3.15 25.78 -6.39
C GLU A 89 3.60 25.51 -4.96
N ASN A 90 2.66 24.96 -4.20
CA ASN A 90 2.73 24.68 -2.77
C ASN A 90 3.76 23.57 -2.50
N GLU A 91 5.05 23.91 -2.65
CA GLU A 91 6.22 23.03 -2.70
C GLU A 91 6.35 22.13 -1.47
N PHE A 92 5.61 22.38 -0.39
CA PHE A 92 5.67 21.57 0.82
C PHE A 92 4.49 20.59 0.99
N ALA A 93 3.39 20.79 0.26
CA ALA A 93 2.17 19.98 0.43
C ALA A 93 2.37 18.53 -0.03
N TYR A 94 3.31 18.27 -0.94
CA TYR A 94 3.61 16.93 -1.43
C TYR A 94 4.31 16.06 -0.37
N LEU A 95 4.99 16.67 0.61
CA LEU A 95 5.76 15.95 1.63
C LEU A 95 4.87 15.22 2.64
N LYS A 96 3.58 15.57 2.76
CA LYS A 96 2.55 14.83 3.53
C LYS A 96 3.02 14.42 4.94
N ILE A 97 3.80 15.28 5.59
CA ILE A 97 4.46 14.95 6.86
C ILE A 97 3.44 14.76 7.99
N ASP A 98 2.33 15.49 7.93
CA ASP A 98 1.20 15.34 8.82
C ASP A 98 0.59 13.92 8.70
N GLU A 99 0.42 13.40 7.49
CA GLU A 99 -0.09 12.03 7.27
C GLU A 99 0.83 10.99 7.94
N GLU A 100 2.15 11.14 7.85
CA GLU A 100 3.10 10.21 8.52
C GLU A 100 3.13 10.36 10.04
N ILE A 101 3.02 11.59 10.56
CA ILE A 101 2.91 11.80 12.01
C ILE A 101 1.64 11.13 12.54
N GLN A 102 0.51 11.29 11.82
CA GLN A 102 -0.74 10.62 12.19
C GLN A 102 -0.62 9.09 12.10
N LEU A 103 0.03 8.56 11.06
CA LEU A 103 0.30 7.13 10.93
C LEU A 103 1.17 6.61 12.09
N THR A 104 2.21 7.34 12.44
CA THR A 104 3.11 7.04 13.57
C THR A 104 2.35 6.99 14.89
N ILE A 105 1.49 7.97 15.15
CA ILE A 105 0.62 8.00 16.33
C ILE A 105 -0.32 6.78 16.34
N ARG A 106 -0.85 6.38 15.18
CA ARG A 106 -1.73 5.20 15.08
C ARG A 106 -0.97 3.89 15.34
N TYR A 107 0.31 3.76 15.02
CA TYR A 107 1.08 2.58 15.42
C TYR A 107 1.17 2.43 16.95
N LEU A 108 1.15 3.55 17.69
CA LEU A 108 1.09 3.53 19.15
C LEU A 108 -0.33 3.33 19.70
N LYS A 109 -1.31 4.10 19.20
CA LYS A 109 -2.63 4.25 19.84
C LYS A 109 -3.80 3.67 19.05
N GLY A 110 -3.62 3.39 17.77
CA GLY A 110 -4.67 2.90 16.88
C GLY A 110 -4.94 1.41 17.07
N SER A 111 -6.14 0.97 16.67
CA SER A 111 -6.44 -0.47 16.63
C SER A 111 -5.62 -1.16 15.56
N GLU A 112 -5.22 -2.41 15.81
CA GLU A 112 -4.42 -3.19 14.86
C GLU A 112 -5.10 -3.34 13.49
N LEU A 113 -6.42 -3.52 13.47
CA LEU A 113 -7.17 -3.59 12.23
C LEU A 113 -7.29 -2.24 11.53
N SER A 114 -7.36 -1.12 12.27
CA SER A 114 -7.39 0.21 11.63
C SER A 114 -6.15 0.49 10.80
N LEU A 115 -4.99 0.00 11.23
CA LEU A 115 -3.74 0.09 10.48
C LEU A 115 -3.82 -0.72 9.18
N ILE A 116 -4.37 -1.94 9.23
CA ILE A 116 -4.56 -2.79 8.07
C ILE A 116 -5.56 -2.15 7.07
N TRP A 117 -6.59 -1.46 7.56
CA TRP A 117 -7.59 -0.83 6.70
C TRP A 117 -7.07 0.35 5.90
N GLU A 118 -6.19 1.17 6.47
CA GLU A 118 -5.56 2.26 5.72
C GLU A 118 -4.70 1.69 4.58
N LEU A 119 -3.99 0.58 4.83
CA LEU A 119 -3.24 -0.11 3.79
C LEU A 119 -4.16 -0.61 2.65
N TRP A 120 -5.35 -1.14 2.97
CA TRP A 120 -6.34 -1.47 1.94
C TRP A 120 -6.85 -0.26 1.18
N LYS A 121 -7.13 0.84 1.88
CA LYS A 121 -7.60 2.09 1.26
C LYS A 121 -6.57 2.62 0.27
N ASP A 122 -5.30 2.57 0.63
CA ASP A 122 -4.22 3.01 -0.25
C ASP A 122 -4.03 2.08 -1.45
N LEU A 123 -4.17 0.77 -1.25
CA LEU A 123 -4.19 -0.20 -2.35
C LEU A 123 -5.38 0.03 -3.30
N ILE A 124 -6.58 0.32 -2.77
CA ILE A 124 -7.76 0.62 -3.59
C ILE A 124 -7.53 1.87 -4.45
N LYS A 125 -6.93 2.93 -3.89
CA LYS A 125 -6.59 4.16 -4.63
C LYS A 125 -5.56 3.88 -5.72
N MET A 126 -4.48 3.19 -5.38
CA MET A 126 -3.42 2.83 -6.32
C MET A 126 -3.95 1.95 -7.46
N SER A 127 -4.71 0.89 -7.16
CA SER A 127 -5.31 0.05 -8.20
C SER A 127 -6.35 0.79 -9.05
N HIS A 128 -6.96 1.87 -8.54
CA HIS A 128 -7.81 2.74 -9.35
C HIS A 128 -6.99 3.58 -10.33
N TYR A 129 -5.90 4.19 -9.86
CA TYR A 129 -4.97 4.94 -10.69
C TYR A 129 -4.36 4.07 -11.79
N GLU A 130 -3.83 2.90 -11.44
CA GLU A 130 -3.21 1.97 -12.38
C GLU A 130 -4.18 1.44 -13.43
N LEU A 131 -5.41 1.14 -13.03
CA LEU A 131 -6.47 0.78 -13.98
C LEU A 131 -6.75 1.92 -14.96
N GLY A 132 -6.75 3.17 -14.49
CA GLY A 132 -6.86 4.36 -15.34
C GLY A 132 -5.71 4.43 -16.34
N CYS A 133 -4.46 4.32 -15.87
CA CYS A 133 -3.29 4.32 -16.73
C CYS A 133 -3.34 3.23 -17.80
N LEU A 134 -3.75 2.02 -17.45
CA LEU A 134 -3.88 0.91 -18.40
C LEU A 134 -4.96 1.22 -19.46
N LEU A 135 -6.13 1.71 -19.04
CA LEU A 135 -7.22 2.06 -19.94
C LEU A 135 -6.83 3.18 -20.91
N ASP A 136 -6.20 4.24 -20.41
CA ASP A 136 -5.74 5.37 -21.21
C ASP A 136 -4.72 4.93 -22.27
N GLN A 137 -3.84 3.98 -21.94
CA GLN A 137 -2.82 3.47 -22.88
C GLN A 137 -3.40 2.52 -23.93
N MET A 138 -4.56 1.93 -23.67
CA MET A 138 -5.29 1.09 -24.62
C MET A 138 -6.32 1.87 -25.45
N ASP A 139 -6.54 3.16 -25.18
CA ASP A 139 -7.49 4.00 -25.92
C ASP A 139 -6.91 4.42 -27.28
N PRO A 140 -7.51 3.97 -28.41
CA PRO A 140 -7.05 4.35 -29.74
C PRO A 140 -7.26 5.84 -30.06
N LEU A 141 -8.10 6.55 -29.31
CA LEU A 141 -8.42 7.96 -29.53
C LEU A 141 -7.62 8.92 -28.65
N ARG A 142 -6.62 8.43 -27.91
CA ARG A 142 -5.84 9.25 -26.99
C ARG A 142 -5.07 10.36 -27.74
N PRO A 143 -5.14 11.63 -27.29
CA PRO A 143 -4.34 12.71 -27.85
C PRO A 143 -2.84 12.44 -27.65
N LEU A 144 -2.09 12.35 -28.75
CA LEU A 144 -0.63 12.23 -28.73
C LEU A 144 -0.01 13.60 -28.38
N ASN A 145 0.12 13.90 -27.09
CA ASN A 145 0.94 15.03 -26.65
C ASN A 145 2.43 14.64 -26.72
N GLN A 146 3.30 15.62 -27.00
CA GLN A 146 4.70 15.46 -27.43
C GLN A 146 5.65 14.70 -26.45
N GLU A 147 5.20 14.35 -25.24
CA GLU A 147 5.98 13.59 -24.25
C GLU A 147 5.46 12.15 -23.98
N SER A 148 4.45 11.69 -24.72
CA SER A 148 3.82 10.39 -24.46
C SER A 148 4.69 9.20 -24.91
N LYS A 149 4.84 8.20 -24.02
CA LYS A 149 5.25 6.82 -24.37
C LYS A 149 4.46 6.36 -25.62
N SER A 150 5.11 5.66 -26.55
CA SER A 150 4.50 5.11 -27.77
C SER A 150 3.23 4.31 -27.47
N LEU A 151 2.22 4.40 -28.33
CA LEU A 151 1.00 3.61 -28.24
C LEU A 151 1.31 2.10 -28.15
N LEU A 152 0.49 1.37 -27.38
CA LEU A 152 0.60 -0.09 -27.29
C LEU A 152 0.31 -0.73 -28.67
N SER A 153 1.08 -1.75 -29.02
CA SER A 153 0.80 -2.56 -30.22
C SER A 153 -0.50 -3.36 -30.03
N GLN A 154 -1.10 -3.86 -31.10
CA GLN A 154 -2.32 -4.68 -30.99
C GLN A 154 -2.15 -5.92 -30.08
N PRO A 155 -1.05 -6.69 -30.17
CA PRO A 155 -0.75 -7.75 -29.21
C PRO A 155 -0.68 -7.25 -27.76
N SER A 156 -0.02 -6.12 -27.51
CA SER A 156 0.09 -5.52 -26.18
C SER A 156 -1.26 -5.02 -25.64
N ILE A 157 -2.14 -4.51 -26.50
CA ILE A 157 -3.52 -4.14 -26.13
C ILE A 157 -4.32 -5.39 -25.74
N GLN A 158 -4.20 -6.49 -26.50
CA GLN A 158 -4.89 -7.75 -26.18
C GLN A 158 -4.40 -8.33 -24.85
N LEU A 159 -3.09 -8.25 -24.58
CA LEU A 159 -2.48 -8.62 -23.32
C LEU A 159 -2.98 -7.72 -22.17
N GLY A 160 -3.04 -6.40 -22.36
CA GLY A 160 -3.61 -5.47 -21.38
C GLY A 160 -5.08 -5.78 -21.05
N ARG A 161 -5.88 -6.14 -22.07
CA ARG A 161 -7.29 -6.55 -21.89
C ARG A 161 -7.43 -7.84 -21.08
N SER A 162 -6.53 -8.82 -21.27
CA SER A 162 -6.59 -10.09 -20.52
C SER A 162 -6.24 -9.92 -19.04
N ILE A 163 -5.40 -8.94 -18.71
CA ILE A 163 -4.98 -8.65 -17.34
C ILE A 163 -5.94 -7.70 -16.61
N LEU A 164 -6.72 -6.89 -17.32
CA LEU A 164 -7.68 -5.94 -16.74
C LEU A 164 -8.65 -6.54 -15.68
N PRO A 165 -9.16 -7.78 -15.83
CA PRO A 165 -9.89 -8.47 -14.78
C PRO A 165 -9.10 -8.64 -13.47
N ILE A 166 -7.77 -8.84 -13.51
CA ILE A 166 -6.90 -8.97 -12.32
C ILE A 166 -6.92 -7.68 -11.50
N PHE A 167 -6.68 -6.53 -12.14
CA PHE A 167 -6.76 -5.21 -11.49
C PHE A 167 -8.13 -4.98 -10.86
N LYS A 168 -9.21 -5.28 -11.61
CA LYS A 168 -10.58 -5.10 -11.13
C LYS A 168 -10.89 -6.00 -9.94
N LEU A 169 -10.49 -7.27 -9.99
CA LEU A 169 -10.74 -8.24 -8.92
C LEU A 169 -9.90 -7.96 -7.68
N SER A 170 -8.61 -7.64 -7.83
CA SER A 170 -7.75 -7.18 -6.73
C SER A 170 -8.37 -5.99 -6.01
N ARG A 171 -8.76 -4.95 -6.76
CA ARG A 171 -9.44 -3.78 -6.19
C ARG A 171 -10.76 -4.14 -5.52
N LEU A 172 -11.55 -5.02 -6.15
CA LEU A 172 -12.84 -5.45 -5.63
C LEU A 172 -12.70 -6.19 -4.29
N PHE A 173 -11.66 -7.00 -4.13
CA PHE A 173 -11.33 -7.71 -2.89
C PHE A 173 -11.21 -6.75 -1.71
N PHE A 174 -10.29 -5.79 -1.82
CA PHE A 174 -10.06 -4.81 -0.75
C PHE A 174 -11.23 -3.87 -0.56
N LYS A 175 -11.90 -3.46 -1.65
CA LYS A 175 -13.09 -2.61 -1.57
C LYS A 175 -14.25 -3.33 -0.85
N LYS A 176 -14.41 -4.64 -1.05
CA LYS A 176 -15.42 -5.42 -0.34
C LYS A 176 -15.15 -5.41 1.16
N LEU A 177 -13.91 -5.73 1.56
CA LEU A 177 -13.45 -5.74 2.95
C LEU A 177 -13.59 -4.37 3.62
N TYR A 178 -13.05 -3.33 2.98
CA TYR A 178 -13.07 -1.96 3.50
C TYR A 178 -14.51 -1.48 3.74
N ARG A 179 -15.44 -1.74 2.81
CA ARG A 179 -16.85 -1.33 2.93
C ARG A 179 -17.59 -1.97 4.09
N GLN A 180 -17.21 -3.17 4.53
CA GLN A 180 -17.86 -3.81 5.68
C GLN A 180 -17.64 -3.05 6.99
N ASN A 181 -16.65 -2.16 6.98
CA ASN A 181 -16.12 -1.59 8.20
C ASN A 181 -16.35 -0.07 8.35
N VAL A 182 -16.75 0.63 7.29
CA VAL A 182 -16.95 2.11 7.30
C VAL A 182 -17.94 2.58 8.39
N ASN A 183 -18.77 1.68 8.94
CA ASN A 183 -19.77 2.00 9.96
C ASN A 183 -19.45 1.45 11.37
N LYS A 184 -18.26 0.87 11.61
CA LYS A 184 -17.92 0.24 12.90
C LYS A 184 -16.89 1.06 13.69
N GLN A 185 -17.33 2.20 14.22
CA GLN A 185 -16.62 2.88 15.31
C GLN A 185 -16.73 2.01 16.57
N GLY A 186 -15.63 1.35 16.98
CA GLY A 186 -15.61 0.49 18.17
C GLY A 186 -14.93 -0.87 17.99
N THR A 187 -13.97 -0.99 17.08
CA THR A 187 -13.12 -2.18 17.02
C THR A 187 -12.21 -2.24 18.24
N GLU A 188 -12.02 -3.43 18.81
CA GLU A 188 -11.03 -3.66 19.85
C GLU A 188 -9.65 -3.15 19.39
N LEU A 189 -8.90 -2.57 20.33
CA LEU A 189 -7.58 -2.02 20.04
C LEU A 189 -6.60 -3.11 19.60
N PHE A 190 -6.75 -4.30 20.16
CA PHE A 190 -5.87 -5.44 19.94
C PHE A 190 -6.69 -6.63 19.47
N THR A 191 -6.13 -7.36 18.52
CA THR A 191 -6.66 -8.64 18.06
C THR A 191 -5.89 -9.78 18.74
N GLU A 192 -6.43 -10.99 18.65
CA GLU A 192 -5.73 -12.21 19.05
C GLU A 192 -4.58 -12.60 18.10
N MET A 193 -4.24 -11.78 17.11
CA MET A 193 -3.10 -12.04 16.23
C MET A 193 -1.77 -11.80 16.94
N CYS A 194 -0.80 -12.68 16.71
CA CYS A 194 0.59 -12.41 17.09
C CYS A 194 1.23 -11.42 16.10
N SER A 195 2.40 -10.90 16.48
CA SER A 195 3.15 -9.98 15.65
C SER A 195 3.49 -10.55 14.29
N ASN A 196 3.82 -11.84 14.20
CA ASN A 196 4.09 -12.49 12.92
C ASN A 196 2.89 -12.46 11.97
N GLN A 197 1.67 -12.64 12.48
CA GLN A 197 0.45 -12.61 11.69
C GLN A 197 0.07 -11.20 11.25
N LEU A 198 0.19 -10.22 12.16
CA LEU A 198 -0.03 -8.80 11.84
C LEU A 198 0.96 -8.31 10.80
N PHE A 199 2.24 -8.65 10.98
CA PHE A 199 3.29 -8.29 10.04
C PHE A 199 3.13 -9.00 8.70
N PHE A 200 2.73 -10.27 8.70
CA PHE A 200 2.39 -10.98 7.47
C PHE A 200 1.27 -10.29 6.71
N LEU A 201 0.18 -9.89 7.38
CA LEU A 201 -0.91 -9.14 6.75
C LEU A 201 -0.40 -7.84 6.16
N HIS A 202 0.39 -7.08 6.92
CA HIS A 202 1.01 -5.85 6.46
C HIS A 202 1.86 -6.05 5.20
N LYS A 203 2.89 -6.89 5.31
CA LYS A 203 3.89 -7.11 4.26
C LYS A 203 3.29 -7.72 2.99
N SER A 204 2.27 -8.56 3.14
CA SER A 204 1.55 -9.11 1.99
C SER A 204 0.85 -8.03 1.17
N MET A 205 0.34 -6.97 1.79
CA MET A 205 -0.26 -5.85 1.05
C MET A 205 0.78 -5.05 0.27
N ASP A 206 1.96 -4.80 0.85
CA ASP A 206 3.07 -4.15 0.16
C ASP A 206 3.55 -4.99 -1.03
N ASN A 207 3.66 -6.31 -0.83
CA ASN A 207 4.01 -7.24 -1.89
C ASN A 207 2.95 -7.26 -2.99
N MET A 208 1.65 -7.33 -2.64
CA MET A 208 0.57 -7.27 -3.64
C MET A 208 0.59 -5.95 -4.41
N ARG A 209 0.85 -4.83 -3.73
CA ARG A 209 1.04 -3.54 -4.39
C ARG A 209 2.16 -3.62 -5.42
N GLY A 210 3.33 -4.09 -5.02
CA GLY A 210 4.48 -4.25 -5.92
C GLY A 210 4.15 -5.10 -7.15
N GLU A 211 3.57 -6.27 -6.94
CA GLU A 211 3.26 -7.19 -8.05
C GLU A 211 2.15 -6.65 -8.99
N ILE A 212 1.18 -5.87 -8.50
CA ILE A 212 0.19 -5.21 -9.36
C ILE A 212 0.85 -4.09 -10.18
N SER A 213 1.72 -3.27 -9.56
CA SER A 213 2.48 -2.23 -10.26
C SER A 213 3.42 -2.80 -11.31
N ASP A 214 4.14 -3.87 -10.97
CA ASP A 214 5.05 -4.56 -11.89
C ASP A 214 4.26 -5.12 -13.09
N LEU A 215 3.10 -5.73 -12.83
CA LEU A 215 2.22 -6.23 -13.88
C LEU A 215 1.76 -5.12 -14.84
N LEU A 216 1.41 -3.94 -14.32
CA LEU A 216 1.11 -2.78 -15.16
C LEU A 216 2.33 -2.40 -16.00
N MET A 217 3.49 -2.26 -15.37
CA MET A 217 4.72 -1.83 -16.03
C MET A 217 5.13 -2.77 -17.16
N TYR A 218 5.05 -4.09 -16.94
CA TYR A 218 5.35 -5.07 -17.99
C TYR A 218 4.42 -4.96 -19.19
N VAL A 219 3.13 -4.68 -18.98
CA VAL A 219 2.18 -4.45 -20.09
C VAL A 219 2.47 -3.13 -20.79
N LEU A 220 2.72 -2.06 -20.04
CA LEU A 220 2.95 -0.73 -20.62
C LEU A 220 4.25 -0.65 -21.41
N ASP A 221 5.27 -1.38 -20.98
CA ASP A 221 6.56 -1.42 -21.64
C ASP A 221 6.68 -2.61 -22.61
N ALA A 222 5.62 -3.40 -22.84
CA ALA A 222 5.64 -4.64 -23.63
C ALA A 222 6.23 -4.52 -25.05
N ASN A 223 6.23 -3.30 -25.62
CA ASN A 223 6.83 -3.00 -26.93
C ASN A 223 8.37 -2.84 -26.89
N ARG A 224 9.02 -2.83 -25.72
CA ARG A 224 10.48 -2.58 -25.58
C ARG A 224 11.28 -3.86 -25.33
N PRO A 225 10.95 -4.73 -24.36
CA PRO A 225 11.63 -6.00 -24.18
C PRO A 225 11.25 -7.00 -25.29
N ALA A 226 12.03 -8.07 -25.41
CA ALA A 226 11.64 -9.21 -26.23
C ALA A 226 10.31 -9.81 -25.72
N PRO A 227 9.36 -10.17 -26.60
CA PRO A 227 8.03 -10.67 -26.21
C PRO A 227 8.05 -11.82 -25.20
N GLY A 228 8.98 -12.78 -25.38
CA GLY A 228 9.17 -13.89 -24.43
C GLY A 228 9.63 -13.46 -23.02
N ALA A 229 10.44 -12.40 -22.92
CA ALA A 229 10.86 -11.87 -21.62
C ALA A 229 9.70 -11.17 -20.90
N THR A 230 8.91 -10.37 -21.63
CA THR A 230 7.69 -9.75 -21.12
C THR A 230 6.68 -10.80 -20.65
N SER A 231 6.46 -11.83 -21.45
CA SER A 231 5.58 -12.96 -21.11
C SER A 231 5.99 -13.64 -19.80
N SER A 232 7.27 -14.00 -19.68
CA SER A 232 7.79 -14.65 -18.46
C SER A 232 7.62 -13.78 -17.22
N ALA A 233 7.90 -12.47 -17.32
CA ALA A 233 7.76 -11.54 -16.20
C ALA A 233 6.30 -11.40 -15.74
N ILE A 234 5.35 -11.32 -16.68
CA ILE A 234 3.92 -11.26 -16.40
C ILE A 234 3.45 -12.55 -15.72
N ILE A 235 3.83 -13.71 -16.24
CA ILE A 235 3.44 -15.01 -15.66
C ILE A 235 3.99 -15.15 -14.24
N GLN A 236 5.23 -14.72 -13.99
CA GLN A 236 5.81 -14.71 -12.65
C GLN A 236 5.03 -13.81 -11.69
N ALA A 237 4.71 -12.58 -12.10
CA ALA A 237 3.93 -11.64 -11.29
C ALA A 237 2.52 -12.17 -10.97
N LEU A 238 1.83 -12.73 -11.96
CA LEU A 238 0.51 -13.37 -11.78
C LEU A 238 0.56 -14.54 -10.80
N ASN A 239 1.56 -15.41 -10.92
CA ASN A 239 1.74 -16.55 -10.01
C ASN A 239 2.03 -16.10 -8.57
N LYS A 240 2.81 -15.03 -8.39
CA LYS A 240 3.04 -14.45 -7.07
C LYS A 240 1.76 -13.83 -6.51
N LEU A 241 0.99 -13.09 -7.30
CA LEU A 241 -0.31 -12.54 -6.87
C LEU A 241 -1.27 -13.65 -6.43
N ILE A 242 -1.38 -14.74 -7.19
CA ILE A 242 -2.15 -15.92 -6.81
C ILE A 242 -1.75 -16.42 -5.42
N LYS A 243 -0.46 -16.65 -5.19
CA LYS A 243 0.07 -17.15 -3.91
C LYS A 243 -0.21 -16.16 -2.78
N LEU A 244 -0.01 -14.86 -3.03
CA LEU A 244 -0.26 -13.80 -2.06
C LEU A 244 -1.73 -13.79 -1.64
N PHE A 245 -2.67 -13.75 -2.59
CA PHE A 245 -4.11 -13.74 -2.26
C PHE A 245 -4.54 -15.00 -1.51
N GLN A 246 -4.09 -16.19 -1.96
CA GLN A 246 -4.36 -17.44 -1.26
C GLN A 246 -3.88 -17.41 0.20
N SER A 247 -2.64 -16.96 0.41
CA SER A 247 -2.05 -16.87 1.75
C SER A 247 -2.76 -15.83 2.64
N TYR A 248 -3.36 -14.81 2.05
CA TYR A 248 -4.08 -13.75 2.74
C TYR A 248 -5.49 -14.17 3.23
N LEU A 249 -6.13 -15.11 2.55
CA LEU A 249 -7.48 -15.58 2.88
C LEU A 249 -7.56 -16.22 4.27
N SER A 250 -6.54 -16.97 4.67
CA SER A 250 -6.57 -17.68 5.97
C SER A 250 -6.56 -16.69 7.16
N PRO A 251 -5.59 -15.75 7.27
CA PRO A 251 -5.62 -14.75 8.33
C PRO A 251 -6.86 -13.84 8.29
N ILE A 252 -7.41 -13.57 7.09
CA ILE A 252 -8.68 -12.85 6.99
C ILE A 252 -9.81 -13.63 7.66
N ASN A 253 -9.96 -14.91 7.34
CA ASN A 253 -11.06 -15.72 7.85
C ASN A 253 -10.95 -16.02 9.34
N LEU A 254 -9.72 -16.18 9.84
CA LEU A 254 -9.44 -16.53 11.24
C LEU A 254 -9.46 -15.32 12.16
N TYR A 255 -8.92 -14.18 11.72
CA TYR A 255 -8.70 -13.04 12.61
C TYR A 255 -9.47 -11.81 12.17
N VAL A 256 -9.38 -11.42 10.91
CA VAL A 256 -9.97 -10.16 10.44
C VAL A 256 -11.50 -10.22 10.48
N LEU A 257 -12.12 -11.26 9.91
CA LEU A 257 -13.58 -11.38 9.86
C LEU A 257 -14.22 -11.49 11.25
N PRO A 258 -13.75 -12.35 12.18
CA PRO A 258 -14.33 -12.40 13.53
C PRO A 258 -14.24 -11.05 14.25
N ASN A 259 -13.10 -10.38 14.18
CA ASN A 259 -12.91 -9.07 14.80
C ASN A 259 -13.75 -7.96 14.12
N MET A 260 -14.06 -8.10 12.82
CA MET A 260 -15.00 -7.21 12.13
C MET A 260 -16.46 -7.44 12.52
N PHE A 261 -16.82 -8.64 12.98
CA PHE A 261 -18.20 -9.07 13.25
C PHE A 261 -18.31 -9.76 14.62
N PRO A 262 -18.09 -9.02 15.73
CA PRO A 262 -18.03 -9.63 17.06
C PRO A 262 -19.40 -10.10 17.57
N ASN A 263 -20.49 -9.52 17.08
CA ASN A 263 -21.84 -9.80 17.55
C ASN A 263 -22.47 -11.02 16.88
N ARG A 264 -23.23 -11.82 17.64
CA ARG A 264 -23.92 -13.00 17.10
C ARG A 264 -24.92 -12.68 15.98
N THR A 265 -25.51 -11.48 15.99
CA THR A 265 -26.42 -11.02 14.93
C THR A 265 -25.72 -10.76 13.59
N ASP A 266 -24.39 -10.67 13.58
CA ASP A 266 -23.59 -10.48 12.37
C ASP A 266 -23.10 -11.80 11.72
N LEU A 267 -23.44 -12.98 12.27
CA LEU A 267 -23.02 -14.29 11.70
C LEU A 267 -23.49 -14.49 10.25
N SER A 268 -24.67 -13.97 9.90
CA SER A 268 -25.19 -14.02 8.53
C SER A 268 -24.30 -13.23 7.56
N ARG A 269 -23.78 -12.07 7.99
CA ARG A 269 -22.86 -11.24 7.21
C ARG A 269 -21.49 -11.89 7.07
N GLN A 270 -20.98 -12.50 8.15
CA GLN A 270 -19.73 -13.25 8.11
C GLN A 270 -19.84 -14.45 7.15
N THR A 271 -20.93 -15.20 7.22
CA THR A 271 -21.22 -16.33 6.33
C THR A 271 -21.33 -15.87 4.88
N TYR A 272 -22.04 -14.77 4.63
CA TYR A 272 -22.14 -14.17 3.31
C TYR A 272 -20.78 -13.76 2.74
N LEU A 273 -19.90 -13.15 3.55
CA LEU A 273 -18.55 -12.77 3.11
C LEU A 273 -17.68 -13.98 2.81
N ARG A 274 -17.78 -15.06 3.59
CA ARG A 274 -17.06 -16.31 3.30
C ARG A 274 -17.49 -16.90 1.96
N HIS A 275 -18.79 -16.97 1.68
CA HIS A 275 -19.29 -17.40 0.36
C HIS A 275 -18.81 -16.47 -0.75
N TRP A 276 -18.85 -15.16 -0.50
CA TRP A 276 -18.35 -14.18 -1.46
C TRP A 276 -16.85 -14.36 -1.76
N PHE A 277 -16.02 -14.70 -0.76
CA PHE A 277 -14.60 -15.01 -0.99
C PHE A 277 -14.41 -16.25 -1.85
N VAL A 278 -15.25 -17.28 -1.71
CA VAL A 278 -15.20 -18.46 -2.60
C VAL A 278 -15.49 -18.04 -4.04
N THR A 279 -16.57 -17.30 -4.28
CA THR A 279 -16.91 -16.81 -5.64
C THR A 279 -15.81 -15.91 -6.22
N TRP A 280 -15.27 -15.00 -5.40
CA TRP A 280 -14.18 -14.12 -5.81
C TRP A 280 -12.92 -14.93 -6.15
N THR A 281 -12.57 -15.92 -5.34
CA THR A 281 -11.39 -16.78 -5.54
C THR A 281 -11.49 -17.54 -6.86
N THR A 282 -12.64 -18.16 -7.15
CA THR A 282 -12.89 -18.82 -8.44
C THR A 282 -12.74 -17.84 -9.60
N SER A 283 -13.35 -16.66 -9.49
CA SER A 283 -13.26 -15.62 -10.53
C SER A 283 -11.82 -15.16 -10.75
N PHE A 284 -11.04 -15.01 -9.67
CA PHE A 284 -9.64 -14.59 -9.73
C PHE A 284 -8.76 -15.64 -10.39
N PHE A 285 -8.97 -16.93 -10.10
CA PHE A 285 -8.21 -17.99 -10.77
C PHE A 285 -8.54 -18.10 -12.25
N VAL A 286 -9.82 -18.02 -12.63
CA VAL A 286 -10.22 -18.03 -14.05
C VAL A 286 -9.59 -16.84 -14.78
N ALA A 287 -9.67 -15.64 -14.20
CA ALA A 287 -9.04 -14.46 -14.78
C ALA A 287 -7.52 -14.63 -14.91
N SER A 288 -6.86 -15.19 -13.88
CA SER A 288 -5.40 -15.39 -13.88
C SER A 288 -4.98 -16.42 -14.93
N HIS A 289 -5.73 -17.51 -15.09
CA HIS A 289 -5.48 -18.52 -16.11
C HIS A 289 -5.59 -17.92 -17.52
N ASN A 290 -6.66 -17.17 -17.80
CA ASN A 290 -6.84 -16.52 -19.09
C ASN A 290 -5.73 -15.49 -19.37
N ALA A 291 -5.28 -14.75 -18.35
CA ALA A 291 -4.18 -13.80 -18.47
C ALA A 291 -2.84 -14.50 -18.75
N ILE A 292 -2.58 -15.65 -18.11
CA ILE A 292 -1.39 -16.48 -18.38
C ILE A 292 -1.41 -16.99 -19.83
N GLN A 293 -2.51 -17.54 -20.31
CA GLN A 293 -2.63 -18.00 -21.71
C GLN A 293 -2.40 -16.88 -22.72
N ALA A 294 -2.91 -15.68 -22.43
CA ALA A 294 -2.68 -14.51 -23.27
C ALA A 294 -1.20 -14.08 -23.25
N ALA A 295 -0.53 -14.16 -22.10
CA ALA A 295 0.90 -13.87 -22.00
C ALA A 295 1.74 -14.90 -22.75
N GLU A 296 1.40 -16.19 -22.67
CA GLU A 296 2.04 -17.25 -23.47
C GLU A 296 1.86 -17.00 -24.96
N SER A 297 0.64 -16.68 -25.41
CA SER A 297 0.36 -16.37 -26.82
C SER A 297 1.10 -15.12 -27.31
N PHE A 298 1.33 -14.14 -26.43
CA PHE A 298 2.12 -12.95 -26.73
C PHE A 298 3.61 -13.25 -26.94
N ALA A 299 4.15 -14.33 -26.35
CA ALA A 299 5.55 -14.68 -26.54
C ALA A 299 5.89 -15.06 -28.00
N ASP A 300 4.87 -15.46 -28.77
CA ASP A 300 4.98 -15.93 -30.15
C ASP A 300 4.77 -14.82 -31.21
N THR A 301 4.57 -13.56 -30.80
CA THR A 301 4.36 -12.40 -31.70
C THR A 301 5.64 -11.66 -32.02
#